data_AF-A0A0C2BH16-F1
#
_entry.id   AF-A0A0C2BH16-F1
#
_cell.length_a   1.000
_cell.length_b   1.000
_cell.length_c   1.000
_cell.angle_alpha   90.00
_cell.angle_beta   90.00
_cell.angle_gamma   90.00
#
_symmetry.space_group_name_H-M   'P 1'
#
loop_
_entity.id
_entity.type
_entity.pdbx_description
1 polymer ?
#
loop_
_entity_poly.entity_id
_entity_poly.type
_entity_poly.pdbx_seq_one_letter_code
_entity_poly.pdbx_strand_id
1 'polypeptide(L)'
;MLSKEADPDKVLDATNRFYTLIPHSFGMDTPPLLNTAAMIKGKCEMLDSLLEIQIAYEVIKDEGLNADGERDPVDVHYEKLKCKMEVITAS
;
A
#
# COMPACT_ATOMS: atom_id res chain seq x y z
N MET A 1 -5.93 31.40 22.05
CA MET A 1 -6.08 30.49 20.89
C MET A 1 -6.57 29.17 21.44
N LEU A 2 -7.88 28.91 21.38
CA LEU A 2 -8.43 27.65 21.89
C LEU A 2 -8.03 26.52 20.94
N SER A 3 -7.21 25.60 21.43
CA SER A 3 -7.02 24.28 20.83
C SER A 3 -8.41 23.63 20.75
N LYS A 4 -8.97 23.55 19.54
CA LYS A 4 -10.25 22.89 19.32
C LYS A 4 -10.00 21.39 19.43
N GLU A 5 -10.20 20.82 20.62
CA GLU A 5 -10.17 19.37 20.79
C GLU A 5 -11.17 18.75 19.81
N ALA A 6 -10.74 17.71 19.10
CA ALA A 6 -11.58 17.00 18.16
C ALA A 6 -12.71 16.31 18.94
N ASP A 7 -13.93 16.42 18.41
CA ASP A 7 -15.11 15.78 18.97
C ASP A 7 -14.90 14.25 19.04
N PRO A 8 -14.91 13.65 20.24
CA PRO A 8 -14.55 12.24 20.43
C PRO A 8 -15.48 11.29 19.66
N ASP A 9 -16.75 11.65 19.51
CA ASP A 9 -17.72 10.83 18.76
C ASP A 9 -17.39 10.81 17.26
N LYS A 10 -16.88 11.93 16.73
CA LYS A 10 -16.41 12.00 15.33
C LYS A 10 -15.14 11.20 15.11
N VAL A 11 -14.24 11.18 16.09
CA VAL A 11 -13.01 10.36 16.02
C VAL A 11 -13.35 8.88 16.04
N LEU A 12 -14.32 8.49 16.88
CA LEU A 12 -14.82 7.11 16.93
C LEU A 12 -15.49 6.68 15.62
N ASP A 13 -16.40 7.50 15.08
CA ASP A 13 -17.06 7.23 13.81
C ASP A 13 -16.05 7.10 12.65
N ALA A 14 -15.11 8.04 12.55
CA ALA A 14 -14.05 7.99 11.54
C ALA A 14 -13.16 6.73 11.68
N THR A 15 -12.84 6.34 12.91
CA THR A 15 -12.06 5.12 13.17
C THR A 15 -12.82 3.87 12.72
N ASN A 16 -14.09 3.76 13.08
CA ASN A 16 -14.94 2.63 12.70
C ASN A 16 -15.07 2.53 11.18
N ARG A 17 -15.26 3.68 10.51
CA ARG A 17 -15.32 3.74 9.05
C ARG A 17 -14.02 3.30 8.41
N PHE A 18 -12.86 3.68 8.95
CA PHE A 18 -11.56 3.26 8.44
C PHE A 18 -11.39 1.73 8.49
N TYR A 19 -11.67 1.10 9.64
CA TYR A 19 -11.54 -0.36 9.78
C TYR A 19 -12.64 -1.16 9.07
N THR A 20 -13.77 -0.53 8.75
CA THR A 20 -14.81 -1.14 7.90
C THR A 20 -14.37 -1.14 6.43
N LEU A 21 -13.73 -0.07 5.96
CA LEU A 21 -13.25 0.05 4.58
C LEU A 21 -11.99 -0.79 4.32
N ILE A 22 -11.13 -0.92 5.31
CA ILE A 22 -9.87 -1.64 5.19
C ILE A 22 -9.88 -2.79 6.19
N PRO A 23 -10.00 -4.05 5.73
CA PRO A 23 -9.95 -5.21 6.60
C PRO A 23 -8.63 -5.24 7.37
N HIS A 24 -8.71 -5.34 8.69
CA HIS A 24 -7.56 -5.47 9.57
C HIS A 24 -7.73 -6.73 10.43
N SER A 25 -6.62 -7.40 10.70
CA SER A 25 -6.60 -8.52 11.64
C SER A 25 -6.31 -8.00 13.05
N PHE A 26 -7.33 -8.03 13.91
CA PHE A 26 -7.19 -7.70 15.34
C PHE A 26 -7.32 -8.95 16.24
N GLY A 27 -7.61 -10.12 15.66
CA GLY A 27 -7.86 -11.34 16.44
C GLY A 27 -9.07 -11.18 17.37
N MET A 28 -8.85 -11.41 18.66
CA MET A 28 -9.88 -11.23 19.71
C MET A 28 -9.83 -9.84 20.34
N ASP A 29 -8.86 -9.01 19.96
CA ASP A 29 -8.67 -7.68 20.54
C ASP A 29 -9.61 -6.67 19.89
N THR A 30 -9.97 -5.64 20.66
CA THR A 30 -10.77 -4.53 20.16
C THR A 30 -9.95 -3.64 19.23
N PRO A 31 -10.50 -3.19 18.09
CA PRO A 31 -9.81 -2.28 17.19
C PRO A 31 -9.39 -0.99 17.91
N PRO A 32 -8.12 -0.56 17.79
CA PRO A 32 -7.63 0.60 18.52
C PRO A 32 -8.16 1.91 17.93
N LEU A 33 -8.57 2.84 18.80
CA LEU A 33 -9.08 4.15 18.41
C LEU A 33 -7.98 5.00 17.72
N LEU A 34 -8.26 5.59 16.56
CA LEU A 34 -7.29 6.42 15.84
C LEU A 34 -7.30 7.87 16.33
N ASN A 35 -6.80 8.10 17.54
CA ASN A 35 -6.87 9.41 18.22
C ASN A 35 -5.53 10.17 18.32
N THR A 36 -4.42 9.64 17.81
CA THR A 36 -3.12 10.34 17.81
C THR A 36 -2.60 10.57 16.40
N ALA A 37 -1.91 11.69 16.19
CA ALA A 37 -1.30 12.02 14.90
C ALA A 37 -0.28 10.96 14.45
N ALA A 38 0.43 10.33 15.40
CA ALA A 38 1.37 9.25 15.09
C ALA A 38 0.68 8.02 14.51
N MET A 39 -0.47 7.61 15.08
CA MET A 39 -1.25 6.49 14.54
C MET A 39 -1.80 6.80 13.15
N ILE A 40 -2.32 8.00 12.94
CA ILE A 40 -2.81 8.43 11.63
C ILE A 40 -1.68 8.42 10.59
N LYS A 41 -0.49 8.95 10.93
CA LYS A 41 0.67 8.93 10.05
C LYS A 41 1.08 7.50 9.67
N GLY A 42 1.12 6.59 10.64
CA GLY A 42 1.41 5.18 10.37
C GLY A 42 0.36 4.51 9.48
N LYS A 43 -0.92 4.86 9.62
CA LYS A 43 -1.99 4.36 8.71
C LYS A 43 -1.88 4.95 7.31
N CYS A 44 -1.45 6.20 7.16
CA CYS A 44 -1.15 6.79 5.85
C CYS A 44 0.02 6.07 5.16
N GLU A 45 1.12 5.84 5.87
CA GLU A 45 2.29 5.13 5.32
C GLU A 45 1.93 3.68 4.90
N MET A 46 1.06 3.02 5.67
CA MET A 46 0.50 1.71 5.31
C MET A 46 -0.28 1.78 3.99
N LEU A 47 -1.14 2.80 3.81
CA LEU A 47 -1.91 2.99 2.57
C LEU A 47 -1.01 3.25 1.36
N ASP A 48 0.03 4.06 1.52
CA ASP A 48 1.00 4.34 0.45
C ASP A 48 1.70 3.04 0.03
N SER A 49 2.13 2.23 0.99
CA SER A 49 2.76 0.93 0.71
C SER A 49 1.82 -0.03 -0.01
N LEU A 50 0.53 -0.07 0.37
CA LEU A 50 -0.48 -0.90 -0.30
C LEU A 50 -0.72 -0.45 -1.75
N LEU A 51 -0.68 0.85 -2.01
CA LEU A 51 -0.82 1.41 -3.36
C LEU A 51 0.38 1.00 -4.25
N GLU A 52 1.60 1.08 -3.72
CA GLU A 52 2.81 0.62 -4.44
C GLU A 52 2.73 -0.86 -4.79
N ILE A 53 2.28 -1.70 -3.85
CA ILE A 53 2.07 -3.13 -4.07
C ILE A 53 1.05 -3.35 -5.19
N GLN A 54 -0.10 -2.65 -5.14
CA GLN A 54 -1.12 -2.77 -6.18
C GLN A 54 -0.55 -2.42 -7.57
N ILE A 55 0.19 -1.31 -7.69
CA ILE A 55 0.81 -0.90 -8.95
C ILE A 55 1.78 -1.98 -9.45
N ALA A 56 2.62 -2.54 -8.56
CA ALA A 56 3.53 -3.63 -8.94
C ALA A 56 2.76 -4.86 -9.43
N TYR A 57 1.66 -5.24 -8.77
CA TYR A 57 0.79 -6.33 -9.21
C TYR A 57 0.11 -6.05 -10.56
N GLU A 58 -0.32 -4.81 -10.82
CA GLU A 58 -0.90 -4.43 -12.12
C GLU A 58 0.13 -4.57 -13.24
N VAL A 59 1.38 -4.15 -13.01
CA VAL A 59 2.48 -4.33 -13.95
C VAL A 59 2.72 -5.81 -14.24
N ILE A 60 2.74 -6.66 -13.20
CA ILE A 60 2.96 -8.11 -13.34
C ILE A 60 1.77 -8.77 -14.07
N LYS A 61 0.54 -8.57 -13.59
CA LYS A 61 -0.69 -9.23 -14.07
C LYS A 61 -1.04 -8.99 -15.55
N ASP A 62 -0.47 -7.97 -16.19
CA ASP A 62 -0.58 -7.77 -17.64
C ASP A 62 0.10 -8.89 -18.49
N GLU A 63 0.51 -9.99 -17.86
CA GLU A 63 0.94 -11.29 -18.42
C GLU A 63 -0.07 -11.96 -19.37
N GLY A 64 -1.30 -11.45 -19.52
CA GLY A 64 -2.37 -12.02 -20.35
C GLY A 64 -2.12 -12.06 -21.86
N LEU A 65 -0.96 -11.64 -22.35
CA LEU A 65 -0.60 -11.64 -23.77
C LEU A 65 0.71 -12.38 -24.11
N ASN A 66 1.26 -13.16 -23.18
CA ASN A 66 2.30 -14.15 -23.53
C ASN A 66 1.63 -15.46 -23.94
N ALA A 67 0.88 -15.41 -25.04
CA ALA A 67 0.33 -16.57 -25.71
C ALA A 67 1.40 -17.39 -26.44
N ASP A 68 2.64 -16.90 -26.54
CA ASP A 68 3.73 -17.57 -27.24
C ASP A 68 4.89 -17.79 -26.27
N GLY A 69 5.14 -19.06 -25.91
CA GLY A 69 6.17 -19.51 -24.96
C GLY A 69 7.62 -19.31 -25.41
N GLU A 70 7.94 -18.20 -26.07
CA GLU A 70 9.27 -17.90 -26.63
C GLU A 70 10.14 -16.99 -25.75
N ARG A 71 9.60 -16.29 -24.74
CA ARG A 71 10.37 -15.33 -23.93
C ARG A 71 10.45 -15.73 -22.45
N ASP A 72 11.63 -15.55 -21.85
CA ASP A 72 11.84 -15.79 -20.42
C ASP A 72 11.01 -14.79 -19.59
N PRO A 73 10.29 -15.24 -18.55
CA PRO A 73 9.52 -14.36 -17.68
C PRO A 73 10.34 -13.20 -17.10
N VAL A 74 11.63 -13.40 -16.79
CA VAL A 74 12.50 -12.35 -16.25
C VAL A 74 12.69 -11.21 -17.26
N ASP A 75 12.87 -11.53 -18.54
CA ASP A 75 13.03 -10.53 -19.60
C ASP A 75 11.75 -9.70 -19.78
N VAL A 76 10.59 -10.36 -19.74
CA VAL A 76 9.27 -9.68 -19.80
C VAL A 76 9.09 -8.71 -18.64
N HIS A 77 9.51 -9.09 -17.43
CA HIS A 77 9.41 -8.23 -16.25
C HIS A 77 10.38 -7.04 -16.36
N TYR A 78 11.58 -7.24 -16.89
CA TYR A 78 12.56 -6.17 -17.11
C TYR A 78 12.08 -5.12 -18.12
N GLU A 79 11.50 -5.53 -19.24
CA GLU A 79 10.92 -4.61 -20.24
C GLU A 79 9.82 -3.73 -19.63
N LYS A 80 8.99 -4.30 -18.74
CA LYS A 80 7.90 -3.60 -18.07
C LYS A 80 8.37 -2.53 -17.08
N LEU A 81 9.56 -2.69 -16.48
CA LEU A 81 10.16 -1.66 -15.64
C LEU A 81 10.47 -0.38 -16.44
N LYS A 82 10.58 -0.48 -17.78
CA LYS A 82 10.93 0.64 -18.69
C LYS A 82 12.15 1.42 -18.21
N CYS A 83 13.08 0.72 -17.57
CA CYS A 83 14.26 1.28 -16.93
C CYS A 83 15.49 0.55 -17.43
N LYS A 84 16.46 1.30 -17.98
CA LYS A 84 17.74 0.74 -18.41
C LYS A 84 18.63 0.56 -17.18
N MET A 85 18.81 -0.69 -16.75
CA MET A 85 19.72 -1.05 -15.67
C MET A 85 21.04 -1.57 -16.26
N GLU A 86 22.16 -1.05 -15.76
CA GLU A 86 23.50 -1.45 -16.17
C GLU A 86 24.32 -1.84 -14.94
N VAL A 87 25.19 -2.84 -15.09
CA VAL A 87 26.09 -3.28 -14.01
C VAL A 87 27.23 -2.28 -13.89
N ILE A 88 27.44 -1.75 -12.69
CA ILE A 88 28.60 -0.91 -12.38
C ILE A 88 29.77 -1.84 -12.01
N THR A 89 30.85 -1.82 -12.80
CA THR A 89 32.09 -2.53 -12.43
C THR A 89 32.83 -1.73 -11.37
N ALA A 90 33.24 -2.40 -10.30
CA ALA A 90 34.05 -1.78 -9.24
C ALA A 90 35.45 -1.40 -9.79
N SER A 91 35.86 -0.15 -9.53
CA SER A 91 37.19 0.39 -9.84
C SER A 91 38.23 0.02 -8.79
#